data_AF-A0A5I3D3R7-F1
#
_entry.id   AF-A0A5I3D3R7-F1
#
_cell.length_a   1.000
_cell.length_b   1.000
_cell.length_c   1.000
_cell.angle_alpha   90.00
_cell.angle_beta   90.00
_cell.angle_gamma   90.00
#
_symmetry.space_group_name_H-M   'P 1'
#
loop_
_entity.id
_entity.type
_entity.pdbx_description
1 polymer ?
#
loop_
_entity_poly.entity_id
_entity_poly.type
_entity_poly.pdbx_seq_one_letter_code
_entity_poly.pdbx_strand_id
1 'polypeptide(L)'
;MKKNRAFLKWAGGKYPLLDDIKRHLPKGECLVEPFVGAGSVFLNTDFSRYILADINSDLISLYNIVKLRTDEYVQASRELFMPETNQAEVYYQLREEFNTCQDPFRRAVLFLYLNRYGYNGLCRYNLRGEFNVPFGRYKRPYFPEAELYHFAEKAQNAFFYCESYADSMARADKSSVVYCDPPYAPLSATANFTAYHTNSFSLTQQAHLAEIAENLVSNRIPVLISNHDTALTREWYQLAKLHVVKVRRSISSNGGTRKKVDELLALYQPGVATPARK
;
A
#
# COMPACT_ATOMS: atom_id res chain seq x y z
N MET A 1 -3.82 -22.61 2.02
CA MET A 1 -3.15 -21.96 0.87
C MET A 1 -1.85 -21.33 1.35
N LYS A 2 -0.79 -21.41 0.55
CA LYS A 2 0.47 -20.69 0.80
C LYS A 2 0.22 -19.19 0.55
N LYS A 3 0.63 -18.32 1.48
CA LYS A 3 0.57 -16.86 1.30
C LYS A 3 1.81 -16.40 0.54
N ASN A 4 1.63 -15.53 -0.45
CA ASN A 4 2.70 -14.92 -1.22
C ASN A 4 3.12 -13.60 -0.59
N ARG A 5 4.43 -13.37 -0.45
CA ARG A 5 4.97 -12.12 0.10
C ARG A 5 5.19 -11.12 -1.02
N ALA A 6 5.04 -9.84 -0.68
CA ALA A 6 5.47 -8.76 -1.55
C ALA A 6 7.00 -8.66 -1.60
N PHE A 7 7.53 -8.23 -2.75
CA PHE A 7 8.96 -8.03 -2.93
C PHE A 7 9.46 -6.70 -2.34
N LEU A 8 8.57 -5.79 -1.91
CA LEU A 8 8.91 -4.58 -1.16
C LEU A 8 8.60 -4.74 0.33
N LYS A 9 9.42 -4.12 1.18
CA LYS A 9 9.03 -3.78 2.55
C LYS A 9 8.18 -2.52 2.49
N TRP A 10 6.99 -2.53 3.09
CA TRP A 10 6.09 -1.39 3.00
C TRP A 10 5.34 -1.18 4.30
N ALA A 11 5.22 0.09 4.69
CA ALA A 11 4.42 0.46 5.85
C ALA A 11 2.96 0.06 5.59
N GLY A 12 2.29 -0.49 6.60
CA GLY A 12 0.89 -0.90 6.48
C GLY A 12 0.64 -2.25 5.77
N GLY A 13 1.70 -2.98 5.38
CA GLY A 13 1.57 -4.26 4.68
C GLY A 13 0.57 -5.23 5.32
N LYS A 14 -0.44 -5.63 4.54
CA LYS A 14 -1.62 -6.39 4.99
C LYS A 14 -1.43 -7.89 5.11
N TYR A 15 -0.20 -8.38 4.95
CA TYR A 15 0.13 -9.81 5.03
C TYR A 15 -0.47 -10.56 6.25
N PRO A 16 -0.45 -9.99 7.49
CA PRO A 16 -1.07 -10.65 8.65
C PRO A 16 -2.61 -10.76 8.57
N LEU A 17 -3.25 -9.92 7.75
CA LEU A 17 -4.70 -9.69 7.71
C LEU A 17 -5.35 -10.24 6.46
N LEU A 18 -4.56 -10.86 5.59
CA LEU A 18 -5.04 -11.41 4.32
C LEU A 18 -6.21 -12.37 4.53
N ASP A 19 -6.22 -13.15 5.61
CA ASP A 19 -7.31 -14.12 5.85
C ASP A 19 -8.63 -13.41 6.20
N ASP A 20 -8.56 -12.35 7.03
CA ASP A 20 -9.73 -11.54 7.38
C ASP A 20 -10.20 -10.70 6.19
N ILE A 21 -9.28 -10.08 5.45
CA ILE A 21 -9.61 -9.33 4.22
C ILE A 21 -10.28 -10.27 3.22
N LYS A 22 -9.70 -11.43 2.90
CA LYS A 22 -10.29 -12.39 1.95
C LYS A 22 -11.63 -12.94 2.40
N ARG A 23 -11.88 -13.03 3.71
CA ARG A 23 -13.19 -13.44 4.25
C ARG A 23 -14.30 -12.43 3.93
N HIS A 24 -13.96 -11.14 3.94
CA HIS A 24 -14.92 -10.05 3.75
C HIS A 24 -14.90 -9.43 2.35
N LEU A 25 -13.85 -9.67 1.56
CA LEU A 25 -13.70 -9.15 0.21
C LEU A 25 -14.66 -9.89 -0.73
N PRO A 26 -15.61 -9.19 -1.37
CA PRO A 26 -16.53 -9.82 -2.31
C PRO A 26 -15.83 -10.41 -3.53
N LYS A 27 -16.50 -11.33 -4.21
CA LYS A 27 -16.06 -11.84 -5.50
C LYS A 27 -16.47 -10.87 -6.62
N GLY A 28 -15.67 -10.84 -7.68
CA GLY A 28 -15.94 -10.12 -8.92
C GLY A 28 -14.91 -10.51 -9.97
N GLU A 29 -14.95 -9.84 -11.12
CA GLU A 29 -13.96 -10.07 -12.18
C GLU A 29 -12.72 -9.20 -11.97
N CYS A 30 -12.91 -7.93 -11.62
CA CYS A 30 -11.83 -6.97 -11.44
C CYS A 30 -11.67 -6.58 -9.98
N LEU A 31 -10.44 -6.60 -9.46
CA LEU A 31 -10.12 -5.92 -8.20
C LEU A 31 -9.48 -4.55 -8.50
N VAL A 32 -10.07 -3.50 -7.94
CA VAL A 32 -9.50 -2.15 -7.95
C VAL A 32 -8.85 -1.89 -6.59
N GLU A 33 -7.55 -1.59 -6.57
CA GLU A 33 -6.82 -1.16 -5.37
C GLU A 33 -6.31 0.28 -5.55
N PRO A 34 -7.03 1.30 -5.03
CA PRO A 34 -6.64 2.73 -5.15
C PRO A 34 -5.38 3.11 -4.35
N PHE A 35 -4.95 2.22 -3.45
CA PHE A 35 -3.80 2.38 -2.54
C PHE A 35 -2.99 1.08 -2.52
N VAL A 36 -2.50 0.64 -3.68
CA VAL A 36 -1.92 -0.70 -3.81
C VAL A 36 -0.73 -0.92 -2.86
N GLY A 37 0.08 0.11 -2.59
CA GLY A 37 1.30 -0.04 -1.80
C GLY A 37 2.12 -1.24 -2.28
N ALA A 38 2.53 -2.12 -1.36
CA ALA A 38 3.24 -3.37 -1.69
C ALA A 38 2.40 -4.46 -2.41
N GLY A 39 1.10 -4.27 -2.64
CA GLY A 39 0.25 -5.20 -3.39
C GLY A 39 -0.03 -6.54 -2.69
N SER A 40 -0.07 -6.56 -1.35
CA SER A 40 -0.26 -7.81 -0.60
C SER A 40 -1.61 -8.50 -0.92
N VAL A 41 -2.68 -7.73 -1.13
CA VAL A 41 -4.01 -8.29 -1.46
C VAL A 41 -4.04 -8.78 -2.91
N PHE A 42 -3.57 -7.98 -3.86
CA PHE A 42 -3.32 -8.38 -5.24
C PHE A 42 -2.57 -9.73 -5.34
N LEU A 43 -1.45 -9.90 -4.63
CA LEU A 43 -0.62 -11.11 -4.67
C LEU A 43 -1.26 -12.36 -4.05
N ASN A 44 -2.37 -12.21 -3.33
CA ASN A 44 -3.00 -13.28 -2.54
C ASN A 44 -4.49 -13.49 -2.85
N THR A 45 -4.99 -12.86 -3.91
CA THR A 45 -6.35 -13.03 -4.45
C THR A 45 -6.29 -13.55 -5.88
N ASP A 46 -7.41 -14.03 -6.41
CA ASP A 46 -7.49 -14.69 -7.73
C ASP A 46 -8.58 -14.04 -8.61
N PHE A 47 -8.53 -12.72 -8.78
CA PHE A 47 -9.39 -11.99 -9.73
C PHE A 47 -8.86 -12.16 -11.15
N SER A 48 -9.74 -12.03 -12.15
CA SER A 48 -9.34 -12.20 -13.56
C SER A 48 -8.52 -11.02 -14.08
N ARG A 49 -8.76 -9.82 -13.56
CA ARG A 49 -7.97 -8.62 -13.84
C ARG A 49 -7.84 -7.70 -12.62
N TYR A 50 -6.87 -6.81 -12.66
CA TYR A 50 -6.60 -5.85 -11.59
C TYR A 50 -6.38 -4.43 -12.15
N ILE A 51 -6.93 -3.45 -11.44
CA ILE A 51 -6.61 -2.03 -11.60
C ILE A 51 -5.92 -1.59 -10.32
N LEU A 52 -4.62 -1.34 -10.38
CA LEU A 52 -3.79 -1.07 -9.21
C LEU A 52 -3.25 0.34 -9.30
N ALA A 53 -3.54 1.17 -8.30
CA ALA A 53 -3.13 2.57 -8.31
C ALA A 53 -2.45 2.96 -6.99
N ASP A 54 -1.54 3.92 -7.10
CA ASP A 54 -0.90 4.59 -5.97
C ASP A 54 -0.50 6.00 -6.41
N ILE A 55 -0.41 6.93 -5.46
CA ILE A 55 0.06 8.29 -5.75
C ILE A 55 1.59 8.34 -5.92
N ASN A 56 2.31 7.30 -5.46
CA ASN A 56 3.75 7.21 -5.59
C ASN A 56 4.17 6.81 -7.02
N SER A 57 4.70 7.77 -7.77
CA SER A 57 5.15 7.58 -9.15
C SER A 57 6.32 6.60 -9.29
N ASP A 58 7.27 6.59 -8.35
CA ASP A 58 8.40 5.65 -8.37
C ASP A 58 7.93 4.21 -8.19
N LEU A 59 6.92 4.00 -7.33
CA LEU A 59 6.31 2.69 -7.11
C LEU A 59 5.62 2.16 -8.37
N ILE A 60 4.80 2.99 -9.01
CA ILE A 60 4.05 2.60 -10.22
C ILE A 60 4.99 2.40 -11.41
N SER A 61 6.03 3.24 -11.55
CA SER A 61 7.07 3.07 -12.55
C SER A 61 7.81 1.73 -12.36
N LEU A 62 8.22 1.43 -11.13
CA LEU A 62 8.83 0.15 -10.77
C LEU A 62 7.94 -1.03 -11.14
N TYR A 63 6.65 -0.99 -10.80
CA TYR A 63 5.73 -2.10 -11.10
C TYR A 63 5.58 -2.38 -12.59
N ASN A 64 5.49 -1.33 -13.41
CA ASN A 64 5.49 -1.50 -14.87
C ASN A 64 6.82 -2.06 -15.39
N ILE A 65 7.96 -1.63 -14.85
CA ILE A 65 9.28 -2.17 -15.23
C ILE A 65 9.39 -3.64 -14.87
N VAL A 66 9.01 -4.06 -13.66
CA VAL A 66 9.02 -5.46 -13.24
C VAL A 66 8.09 -6.30 -14.11
N LYS A 67 6.93 -5.76 -14.50
CA LYS A 67 5.97 -6.43 -15.40
C LYS A 67 6.53 -6.66 -16.80
N LEU A 68 7.20 -5.65 -17.37
CA LEU A 68 7.57 -5.62 -18.79
C LEU A 68 9.00 -6.07 -19.09
N ARG A 69 9.92 -5.94 -18.11
CA ARG A 69 11.36 -6.17 -18.26
C ARG A 69 11.90 -7.01 -17.09
N THR A 70 11.19 -8.09 -16.75
CA THR A 70 11.42 -8.86 -15.51
C THR A 70 12.86 -9.38 -15.38
N ASP A 71 13.36 -10.13 -16.36
CA ASP A 71 14.69 -10.76 -16.27
C ASP A 71 15.81 -9.72 -16.19
N GLU A 72 15.71 -8.68 -17.01
CA GLU A 72 16.65 -7.55 -17.01
C GLU A 72 16.65 -6.83 -15.66
N TYR A 73 15.45 -6.56 -15.11
CA TYR A 73 15.30 -5.91 -13.81
C TYR A 73 15.87 -6.78 -12.68
N VAL A 74 15.58 -8.09 -12.68
CA VAL A 74 16.08 -9.02 -11.67
C VAL A 74 17.60 -9.09 -11.73
N GLN A 75 18.19 -9.21 -12.92
CA GLN A 75 19.65 -9.23 -13.10
C GLN A 75 20.31 -7.96 -12.58
N ALA A 76 19.87 -6.79 -13.05
CA ALA A 76 20.43 -5.50 -12.65
C ALA A 76 20.24 -5.23 -11.14
N SER A 77 19.10 -5.65 -10.59
CA SER A 77 18.84 -5.48 -9.15
C SER A 77 19.71 -6.42 -8.31
N ARG A 78 19.93 -7.67 -8.75
CA ARG A 78 20.75 -8.65 -8.02
C ARG A 78 22.18 -8.15 -7.81
N GLU A 79 22.74 -7.42 -8.78
CA GLU A 79 24.09 -6.84 -8.69
C GLU A 79 24.25 -5.85 -7.52
N LEU A 80 23.16 -5.21 -7.08
CA LEU A 80 23.19 -4.32 -5.92
C LEU A 80 23.03 -5.04 -4.58
N PHE A 81 22.78 -6.36 -4.55
CA PHE A 81 22.53 -7.15 -3.34
C PHE A 81 23.76 -7.94 -2.88
N MET A 82 24.91 -7.27 -2.88
CA MET A 82 26.22 -7.83 -2.55
C MET A 82 26.75 -7.26 -1.21
N PRO A 83 27.70 -7.94 -0.52
CA PRO A 83 28.29 -7.43 0.72
C PRO A 83 28.93 -6.04 0.57
N GLU A 84 29.51 -5.74 -0.59
CA GLU A 84 30.23 -4.50 -0.89
C GLU A 84 29.29 -3.30 -0.91
N THR A 85 28.02 -3.50 -1.28
CA THR A 85 27.01 -2.43 -1.26
C THR A 85 26.42 -2.20 0.11
N ASN A 86 26.65 -3.08 1.09
CA ASN A 86 26.10 -2.95 2.45
C ASN A 86 26.94 -2.03 3.37
N GLN A 87 27.35 -0.88 2.85
CA GLN A 87 28.14 0.14 3.53
C GLN A 87 27.38 1.47 3.54
N ALA A 88 27.56 2.27 4.59
CA ALA A 88 26.79 3.51 4.76
C ALA A 88 27.11 4.51 3.64
N GLU A 89 28.38 4.60 3.27
CA GLU A 89 28.93 5.47 2.24
C GLU A 89 28.31 5.12 0.87
N VAL A 90 28.34 3.84 0.50
CA VAL A 90 27.74 3.34 -0.74
C VAL A 90 26.23 3.54 -0.76
N TYR A 91 25.54 3.30 0.35
CA TYR A 91 24.11 3.57 0.47
C TYR A 91 23.77 5.04 0.20
N TYR A 92 24.52 5.98 0.77
CA TYR A 92 24.26 7.40 0.55
C TYR A 92 24.61 7.88 -0.85
N GLN A 93 25.66 7.33 -1.46
CA GLN A 93 25.99 7.58 -2.87
C GLN A 93 24.87 7.11 -3.80
N LEU A 94 24.39 5.87 -3.64
CA LEU A 94 23.30 5.33 -4.45
C LEU A 94 21.97 6.04 -4.19
N ARG A 95 21.77 6.59 -2.99
CA ARG A 95 20.60 7.44 -2.68
C ARG A 95 20.66 8.79 -3.38
N GLU A 96 21.83 9.40 -3.44
CA GLU A 96 22.05 10.63 -4.20
C GLU A 96 21.88 10.39 -5.71
N GLU A 97 22.41 9.28 -6.21
CA GLU A 97 22.18 8.83 -7.59
C GLU A 97 20.68 8.69 -7.85
N PHE A 98 19.93 8.02 -6.97
CA PHE A 98 18.48 7.90 -7.10
C PHE A 98 17.77 9.26 -7.16
N ASN A 99 18.20 10.24 -6.37
CA ASN A 99 17.56 11.56 -6.34
C ASN A 99 17.86 12.41 -7.58
N THR A 100 18.97 12.16 -8.27
CA THR A 100 19.41 12.93 -9.44
C THR A 100 19.12 12.22 -10.77
N CYS A 101 19.01 10.89 -10.75
CA CYS A 101 18.76 10.04 -11.91
C CYS A 101 17.37 10.29 -12.51
N GLN A 102 17.34 10.46 -13.83
CA GLN A 102 16.10 10.62 -14.63
C GLN A 102 15.72 9.35 -15.40
N ASP A 103 16.60 8.33 -15.48
CA ASP A 103 16.30 7.07 -16.15
C ASP A 103 15.35 6.21 -15.30
N PRO A 104 14.12 5.92 -15.77
CA PRO A 104 13.15 5.14 -15.00
C PRO A 104 13.66 3.75 -14.60
N PHE A 105 14.44 3.09 -15.47
CA PHE A 105 14.94 1.74 -15.21
C PHE A 105 15.95 1.74 -14.06
N ARG A 106 16.97 2.60 -14.13
CA ARG A 106 17.96 2.76 -13.06
C ARG A 106 17.31 3.21 -11.75
N ARG A 107 16.37 4.15 -11.79
CA ARG A 107 15.59 4.54 -10.59
C ARG A 107 14.87 3.35 -9.96
N ALA A 108 14.21 2.50 -10.74
CA ALA A 108 13.51 1.33 -10.21
C ALA A 108 14.45 0.29 -9.56
N VAL A 109 15.64 0.10 -10.14
CA VAL A 109 16.68 -0.78 -9.57
C VAL A 109 17.17 -0.22 -8.23
N LEU A 110 17.51 1.07 -8.20
CA LEU A 110 17.92 1.77 -6.98
C LEU A 110 16.81 1.80 -5.92
N PHE A 111 15.55 1.93 -6.32
CA PHE A 111 14.42 1.96 -5.40
C PHE A 111 14.29 0.68 -4.57
N LEU A 112 14.47 -0.50 -5.19
CA LEU A 112 14.46 -1.78 -4.47
C LEU A 112 15.65 -1.91 -3.52
N TYR A 113 16.83 -1.48 -3.96
CA TYR A 113 18.01 -1.42 -3.10
C TYR A 113 17.76 -0.52 -1.87
N LEU A 114 17.30 0.72 -2.08
CA LEU A 114 17.01 1.68 -1.01
C LEU A 114 15.91 1.16 -0.06
N ASN A 115 14.91 0.45 -0.58
CA ASN A 115 13.88 -0.17 0.24
C ASN A 115 14.43 -1.29 1.17
N ARG A 116 15.34 -2.11 0.66
CA ARG A 116 15.88 -3.26 1.40
C ARG A 116 17.04 -2.90 2.33
N TYR A 117 17.83 -1.89 1.97
CA TYR A 117 18.99 -1.42 2.73
C TYR A 117 18.65 -0.23 3.64
N GLY A 118 17.61 0.55 3.34
CA GLY A 118 17.17 1.71 4.09
C GLY A 118 16.42 1.36 5.38
N TYR A 119 16.46 2.28 6.35
CA TYR A 119 15.89 2.11 7.68
C TYR A 119 14.41 1.68 7.64
N ASN A 120 14.13 0.51 8.21
CA ASN A 120 12.81 -0.12 8.31
C ASN A 120 12.03 -0.30 7.00
N GLY A 121 12.69 -0.18 5.84
CA GLY A 121 12.00 -0.18 4.54
C GLY A 121 10.99 0.96 4.42
N LEU A 122 11.28 2.10 5.06
CA LEU A 122 10.50 3.31 4.86
C LEU A 122 10.63 3.78 3.41
N CYS A 123 9.57 4.39 2.90
CA CYS A 123 9.57 5.15 1.67
C CYS A 123 9.19 6.59 2.03
N ARG A 124 10.18 7.50 2.03
CA ARG A 124 9.97 8.87 2.50
C ARG A 124 10.76 9.85 1.65
N TYR A 125 10.07 10.91 1.24
CA TYR A 125 10.60 12.01 0.46
C TYR A 125 10.47 13.32 1.25
N ASN A 126 11.34 14.28 0.98
CA ASN A 126 11.14 15.66 1.45
C ASN A 126 10.22 16.43 0.49
N LEU A 127 9.97 17.71 0.78
CA LEU A 127 9.12 18.58 -0.05
C LEU A 127 9.69 18.86 -1.45
N ARG A 128 10.98 18.56 -1.69
CA ARG A 128 11.61 18.66 -3.01
C ARG A 128 11.50 17.36 -3.81
N GLY A 129 10.81 16.35 -3.29
CA GLY A 129 10.70 15.04 -3.92
C GLY A 129 11.95 14.16 -3.79
N GLU A 130 12.90 14.51 -2.91
CA GLU A 130 14.13 13.75 -2.72
C GLU A 130 13.94 12.68 -1.64
N PHE A 131 14.28 11.44 -1.96
CA PHE A 131 14.28 10.32 -1.02
C PHE A 131 15.31 10.54 0.09
N ASN A 132 14.88 10.46 1.34
CA ASN A 132 15.69 10.88 2.49
C ASN A 132 15.73 9.86 3.65
N VAL A 133 15.49 8.58 3.37
CA VAL A 133 15.57 7.51 4.38
C VAL A 133 17.05 7.21 4.70
N PRO A 134 17.45 7.12 5.98
CA PRO A 134 18.82 6.81 6.37
C PRO A 134 19.14 5.31 6.18
N PHE A 135 20.43 4.96 6.22
CA PHE A 135 20.89 3.58 6.11
C PHE A 135 20.38 2.71 7.27
N GLY A 136 19.89 1.50 6.97
CA GLY A 136 19.23 0.60 7.93
C GLY A 136 20.16 -0.33 8.72
N ARG A 137 21.44 -0.46 8.34
CA ARG A 137 22.46 -1.29 9.02
C ARG A 137 22.04 -2.76 9.23
N TYR A 138 21.39 -3.35 8.23
CA TYR A 138 21.02 -4.77 8.27
C TYR A 138 22.26 -5.65 8.07
N LYS A 139 22.31 -6.80 8.75
CA LYS A 139 23.42 -7.76 8.59
C LYS A 139 23.53 -8.28 7.16
N ARG A 140 22.39 -8.66 6.57
CA ARG A 140 22.29 -9.17 5.19
C ARG A 140 20.89 -8.89 4.65
N PRO A 141 20.71 -7.82 3.85
CA PRO A 141 19.44 -7.58 3.15
C PRO A 141 19.06 -8.79 2.27
N TYR A 142 17.79 -9.18 2.31
CA TYR A 142 17.27 -10.26 1.48
C TYR A 142 16.93 -9.75 0.08
N PHE A 143 17.45 -10.42 -0.96
CA PHE A 143 17.07 -10.18 -2.35
C PHE A 143 15.81 -10.98 -2.70
N PRO A 144 14.68 -10.31 -3.03
CA PRO A 144 13.37 -10.94 -3.17
C PRO A 144 13.13 -11.51 -4.58
N GLU A 145 14.02 -12.39 -5.04
CA GLU A 145 14.00 -12.90 -6.41
C GLU A 145 12.72 -13.67 -6.74
N ALA A 146 12.33 -14.63 -5.89
CA ALA A 146 11.12 -15.42 -6.10
C ALA A 146 9.86 -14.54 -6.05
N GLU A 147 9.82 -13.55 -5.16
CA GLU A 147 8.71 -12.61 -5.07
C GLU A 147 8.63 -11.67 -6.28
N LEU A 148 9.76 -11.29 -6.89
CA LEU A 148 9.79 -10.49 -8.12
C LEU A 148 9.18 -11.26 -9.30
N TYR A 149 9.60 -12.51 -9.51
CA TYR A 149 9.05 -13.34 -10.58
C TYR A 149 7.56 -13.63 -10.39
N HIS A 150 7.14 -13.94 -9.15
CA HIS A 150 5.73 -14.13 -8.86
C HIS A 150 4.89 -12.85 -9.07
N PHE A 151 5.43 -11.69 -8.69
CA PHE A 151 4.78 -10.41 -8.97
C PHE A 151 4.63 -10.19 -10.47
N ALA A 152 5.68 -10.41 -11.26
CA ALA A 152 5.67 -10.23 -12.71
C ALA A 152 4.66 -11.16 -13.41
N GLU A 153 4.56 -12.42 -12.97
CA GLU A 153 3.56 -13.38 -13.46
C GLU A 153 2.13 -12.87 -13.20
N LYS A 154 1.81 -12.50 -11.95
CA LYS A 154 0.49 -11.95 -11.61
C LYS A 154 0.20 -10.63 -12.32
N ALA A 155 1.23 -9.81 -12.52
CA ALA A 155 1.11 -8.47 -13.11
C ALA A 155 0.67 -8.49 -14.59
N GLN A 156 0.76 -9.64 -15.27
CA GLN A 156 0.26 -9.77 -16.64
C GLN A 156 -1.24 -9.46 -16.73
N ASN A 157 -2.00 -9.76 -15.68
CA ASN A 157 -3.43 -9.46 -15.57
C ASN A 157 -3.73 -8.13 -14.84
N ALA A 158 -2.72 -7.27 -14.64
CA ALA A 158 -2.88 -6.02 -13.91
C ALA A 158 -2.50 -4.79 -14.76
N PHE A 159 -3.21 -3.68 -14.55
CA PHE A 159 -2.82 -2.35 -15.01
C PHE A 159 -2.44 -1.48 -13.82
N PHE A 160 -1.33 -0.75 -13.96
CA PHE A 160 -0.78 0.10 -12.90
C PHE A 160 -0.93 1.58 -13.26
N TYR A 161 -1.53 2.38 -12.38
CA TYR A 161 -1.80 3.80 -12.60
C TYR A 161 -1.22 4.67 -11.49
N CYS A 162 -0.54 5.75 -11.87
CA CYS A 162 -0.05 6.76 -10.93
C CYS A 162 -1.08 7.89 -10.88
N GLU A 163 -2.06 7.78 -10.00
CA GLU A 163 -3.18 8.70 -9.91
C GLU A 163 -3.77 8.72 -8.49
N SER A 164 -4.70 9.65 -8.24
CA SER A 164 -5.34 9.73 -6.94
C SER A 164 -6.34 8.58 -6.72
N TYR A 165 -6.72 8.37 -5.46
CA TYR A 165 -7.71 7.35 -5.13
C TYR A 165 -9.07 7.62 -5.78
N ALA A 166 -9.46 8.89 -5.95
CA ALA A 166 -10.73 9.25 -6.57
C ALA A 166 -10.75 8.86 -8.05
N ASP A 167 -9.66 9.15 -8.78
CA ASP A 167 -9.54 8.84 -10.21
C ASP A 167 -9.55 7.33 -10.45
N SER A 168 -8.78 6.58 -9.64
CA SER A 168 -8.72 5.12 -9.75
C SER A 168 -10.03 4.43 -9.35
N MET A 169 -10.73 4.93 -8.33
CA MET A 169 -12.07 4.45 -7.96
C MET A 169 -13.10 4.74 -9.06
N ALA A 170 -12.97 5.84 -9.81
CA ALA A 170 -13.85 6.15 -10.93
C ALA A 170 -13.69 5.18 -12.12
N ARG A 171 -12.62 4.39 -12.17
CA ARG A 171 -12.44 3.32 -13.16
C ARG A 171 -13.25 2.06 -12.86
N ALA A 172 -13.81 1.95 -11.65
CA ALA A 172 -14.58 0.78 -11.26
C ALA A 172 -15.89 0.68 -12.06
N ASP A 173 -16.19 -0.53 -12.53
CA ASP A 173 -17.42 -0.86 -13.25
C ASP A 173 -18.25 -1.90 -12.47
N LYS A 174 -19.40 -2.32 -13.01
CA LYS A 174 -20.31 -3.29 -12.36
C LYS A 174 -19.70 -4.67 -12.10
N SER A 175 -18.59 -5.02 -12.76
CA SER A 175 -17.85 -6.27 -12.57
C SER A 175 -16.70 -6.13 -11.57
N SER A 176 -16.51 -4.92 -11.05
CA SER A 176 -15.41 -4.57 -10.14
C SER A 176 -15.76 -4.79 -8.68
N VAL A 177 -14.75 -5.08 -7.88
CA VAL A 177 -14.71 -4.99 -6.42
C VAL A 177 -13.62 -4.00 -6.09
N VAL A 178 -13.87 -3.07 -5.16
CA VAL A 178 -12.86 -2.09 -4.75
C VAL A 178 -12.35 -2.43 -3.35
N TYR A 179 -11.03 -2.48 -3.19
CA TYR A 179 -10.37 -2.61 -1.89
C TYR A 179 -9.51 -1.38 -1.61
N CYS A 180 -9.83 -0.65 -0.54
CA CYS A 180 -9.12 0.56 -0.15
C CYS A 180 -8.32 0.32 1.13
N ASP A 181 -7.03 0.63 1.07
CA ASP A 181 -6.13 0.62 2.21
C ASP A 181 -5.42 1.99 2.37
N PRO A 182 -6.17 3.04 2.74
CA PRO A 182 -5.62 4.39 2.81
C PRO A 182 -4.52 4.48 3.88
N PRO A 183 -3.65 5.50 3.84
CA PRO A 183 -2.85 5.87 5.00
C PRO A 183 -3.74 6.05 6.23
N TYR A 184 -3.35 5.47 7.37
CA TYR A 184 -4.25 5.34 8.51
C TYR A 184 -4.59 6.66 9.20
N ALA A 185 -5.82 6.73 9.70
CA ALA A 185 -6.28 7.86 10.48
C ALA A 185 -5.46 8.02 11.78
N PRO A 186 -5.24 9.27 12.25
CA PRO A 186 -4.53 9.51 13.50
C PRO A 186 -5.27 8.88 14.69
N LEU A 187 -4.53 8.33 15.65
CA LEU A 187 -5.08 7.63 16.82
C LEU A 187 -5.71 8.56 17.86
N SER A 188 -5.42 9.85 17.82
CA SER A 188 -6.09 10.87 18.65
C SER A 188 -6.12 12.23 17.94
N ALA A 189 -7.11 13.05 18.28
CA ALA A 189 -7.18 14.44 17.84
C ALA A 189 -5.94 15.26 18.28
N THR A 190 -5.30 14.88 19.39
CA THR A 190 -4.08 15.53 19.90
C THR A 190 -2.80 15.09 19.19
N ALA A 191 -2.75 13.89 18.59
CA ALA A 191 -1.65 13.48 17.72
C ALA A 191 -1.63 14.27 16.39
N ASN A 192 -2.72 14.97 16.10
CA ASN A 192 -2.88 15.85 14.95
C ASN A 192 -2.18 17.21 15.16
N PHE A 193 -2.10 17.67 16.41
CA PHE A 193 -1.58 19.02 16.73
C PHE A 193 -0.04 19.11 16.63
N THR A 194 0.66 17.98 16.57
CA THR A 194 2.13 17.91 16.40
C THR A 194 2.56 17.56 14.96
N ALA A 195 1.61 17.33 14.04
CA ALA A 195 1.89 16.95 12.66
C ALA A 195 1.77 18.17 11.73
N TYR A 196 2.78 19.03 11.71
CA TYR A 196 3.03 19.91 10.57
C TYR A 196 3.39 19.04 9.35
N HIS A 197 2.41 18.50 8.64
CA HIS A 197 2.65 17.67 7.46
C HIS A 197 1.77 18.11 6.29
N THR A 198 2.36 18.89 5.40
CA THR A 198 1.78 19.41 4.15
C THR A 198 1.73 18.37 3.01
N ASN A 199 1.76 17.06 3.31
CA ASN A 199 1.68 16.00 2.28
C ASN A 199 1.10 14.66 2.80
N SER A 200 0.37 14.68 3.92
CA SER A 200 -0.30 13.49 4.48
C SER A 200 -1.75 13.39 3.99
N PHE A 201 -2.26 12.16 3.91
CA PHE A 201 -3.67 11.89 3.63
C PHE A 201 -4.54 12.50 4.73
N SER A 202 -5.27 13.56 4.39
CA SER A 202 -5.96 14.41 5.37
C SER A 202 -7.26 13.79 5.89
N LEU A 203 -7.78 14.32 7.01
CA LEU A 203 -9.09 13.89 7.53
C LEU A 203 -10.21 14.15 6.51
N THR A 204 -10.12 15.23 5.74
CA THR A 204 -11.06 15.52 4.65
C THR A 204 -10.97 14.46 3.55
N GLN A 205 -9.76 14.00 3.20
CA GLN A 205 -9.59 12.92 2.23
C GLN A 205 -10.10 11.57 2.76
N GLN A 206 -9.96 11.30 4.06
CA GLN A 206 -10.54 10.11 4.69
C GLN A 206 -12.07 10.10 4.61
N ALA A 207 -12.72 11.22 4.92
CA ALA A 207 -14.17 11.36 4.80
C ALA A 207 -14.63 11.24 3.35
N HIS A 208 -13.95 11.95 2.43
CA HIS A 208 -14.24 11.90 0.99
C HIS A 208 -14.10 10.47 0.41
N LEU A 209 -13.13 9.67 0.88
CA LEU A 209 -13.02 8.27 0.49
C LEU A 209 -14.28 7.45 0.85
N ALA A 210 -14.87 7.70 2.03
CA ALA A 210 -16.13 7.06 2.43
C ALA A 210 -17.30 7.50 1.55
N GLU A 211 -17.39 8.78 1.22
CA GLU A 211 -18.42 9.32 0.30
C GLU A 211 -18.34 8.68 -1.09
N ILE A 212 -17.14 8.50 -1.65
CA ILE A 212 -16.97 7.79 -2.93
C ILE A 212 -17.42 6.33 -2.78
N ALA A 213 -17.11 5.66 -1.68
CA ALA A 213 -17.55 4.28 -1.44
C ALA A 213 -19.08 4.15 -1.37
N GLU A 214 -19.76 5.12 -0.76
CA GLU A 214 -21.24 5.21 -0.71
C GLU A 214 -21.85 5.39 -2.11
N ASN A 215 -21.22 6.22 -2.95
CA ASN A 215 -21.64 6.40 -4.33
C ASN A 215 -21.42 5.13 -5.18
N LEU A 216 -20.30 4.44 -5.00
CA LEU A 216 -20.01 3.19 -5.72
C LEU A 216 -20.98 2.08 -5.33
N VAL A 217 -21.29 1.89 -4.04
CA VAL A 217 -22.22 0.85 -3.61
C VAL A 217 -23.65 1.13 -4.09
N SER A 218 -24.04 2.40 -4.20
CA SER A 218 -25.32 2.82 -4.81
C SER A 218 -25.41 2.42 -6.29
N ASN A 219 -24.27 2.36 -6.98
CA ASN A 219 -24.13 1.84 -8.35
C ASN A 219 -23.90 0.31 -8.42
N ARG A 220 -24.13 -0.39 -7.31
CA ARG A 220 -23.96 -1.84 -7.14
C ARG A 220 -22.51 -2.33 -7.25
N ILE A 221 -21.53 -1.47 -6.95
CA ILE A 221 -20.12 -1.82 -6.91
C ILE A 221 -19.70 -1.99 -5.45
N PRO A 222 -19.33 -3.20 -4.99
CA PRO A 222 -18.92 -3.41 -3.61
C PRO A 222 -17.57 -2.76 -3.30
N VAL A 223 -17.44 -2.21 -2.09
CA VAL A 223 -16.21 -1.57 -1.59
C VAL A 223 -15.86 -2.12 -0.21
N LEU A 224 -14.61 -2.54 -0.02
CA LEU A 224 -14.06 -2.90 1.29
C LEU A 224 -12.95 -1.92 1.66
N ILE A 225 -13.03 -1.31 2.84
CA ILE A 225 -12.03 -0.37 3.35
C ILE A 225 -11.40 -0.94 4.63
N SER A 226 -10.06 -0.90 4.75
CA SER A 226 -9.35 -1.18 6.00
C SER A 226 -8.81 0.09 6.65
N ASN A 227 -9.02 0.25 7.97
CA ASN A 227 -8.46 1.36 8.75
C ASN A 227 -8.27 0.95 10.21
N HIS A 228 -7.78 1.87 11.07
CA HIS A 228 -7.85 1.71 12.52
C HIS A 228 -9.29 1.71 13.03
N ASP A 229 -9.57 0.97 14.10
CA ASP A 229 -10.85 1.07 14.81
C ASP A 229 -10.84 2.27 15.78
N THR A 230 -11.36 3.40 15.33
CA THR A 230 -11.49 4.65 16.10
C THR A 230 -12.91 5.22 16.01
N ALA A 231 -13.23 6.19 16.86
CA ALA A 231 -14.52 6.90 16.79
C ALA A 231 -14.72 7.58 15.41
N LEU A 232 -13.69 8.24 14.88
CA LEU A 232 -13.76 8.93 13.58
C LEU A 232 -14.00 7.96 12.42
N THR A 233 -13.27 6.85 12.37
CA THR A 233 -13.45 5.84 11.31
C THR A 233 -14.80 5.15 11.40
N ARG A 234 -15.37 4.99 12.61
CA ARG A 234 -16.75 4.48 12.77
C ARG A 234 -17.79 5.48 12.30
N GLU A 235 -17.54 6.78 12.48
CA GLU A 235 -18.39 7.85 11.98
C GLU A 235 -18.35 7.93 10.45
N TRP A 236 -17.16 7.95 9.84
CA TRP A 236 -17.01 7.97 8.38
C TRP A 236 -17.62 6.74 7.72
N TYR A 237 -17.44 5.56 8.30
CA TYR A 237 -17.91 4.30 7.72
C TYR A 237 -19.27 3.83 8.28
N GLN A 238 -20.07 4.73 8.87
CA GLN A 238 -21.32 4.39 9.56
C GLN A 238 -22.36 3.67 8.68
N LEU A 239 -22.30 3.87 7.36
CA LEU A 239 -23.20 3.21 6.40
C LEU A 239 -22.67 1.85 5.91
N ALA A 240 -21.45 1.47 6.28
CA ALA A 240 -20.88 0.18 5.96
C ALA A 240 -21.21 -0.86 7.03
N LYS A 241 -21.12 -2.15 6.65
CA LYS A 241 -21.07 -3.24 7.62
C LYS A 241 -19.65 -3.29 8.23
N LEU A 242 -19.57 -2.97 9.51
CA LEU A 242 -18.30 -2.89 10.24
C LEU A 242 -17.89 -4.23 10.85
N HIS A 243 -16.64 -4.63 10.59
CA HIS A 243 -16.02 -5.84 11.13
C HIS A 243 -14.73 -5.48 11.85
N VAL A 244 -14.64 -5.81 13.15
CA VAL A 244 -13.43 -5.57 13.96
C VAL A 244 -12.52 -6.78 13.90
N VAL A 245 -11.26 -6.56 13.53
CA VAL A 245 -10.20 -7.57 13.52
C VAL A 245 -9.22 -7.23 14.63
N LYS A 246 -8.96 -8.19 15.53
CA LYS A 246 -8.02 -8.01 16.64
C LYS A 246 -6.60 -8.19 16.13
N VAL A 247 -5.88 -7.08 15.97
CA VAL A 247 -4.51 -7.09 15.45
C VAL A 247 -3.57 -6.50 16.48
N ARG A 248 -2.53 -7.25 16.84
CA ARG A 248 -1.46 -6.74 17.72
C ARG A 248 -0.55 -5.80 16.93
N ARG A 249 -1.00 -4.57 16.65
CA ARG A 249 -0.11 -3.52 16.15
C ARG A 249 0.60 -2.85 17.32
N SER A 250 1.93 -2.84 17.32
CA SER A 250 2.72 -2.03 18.23
C SER A 250 3.08 -0.71 17.55
N ILE A 251 2.47 0.39 17.97
CA ILE A 251 2.72 1.71 17.38
C ILE A 251 3.42 2.56 18.43
N SER A 252 4.72 2.29 18.62
CA SER A 252 5.65 3.14 19.36
C SER A 252 7.07 2.58 19.21
N SER A 253 8.04 3.46 18.94
CA SER A 253 9.47 3.14 19.05
C SER A 253 9.90 2.89 20.51
N ASN A 254 9.15 3.42 21.48
CA ASN A 254 9.39 3.27 22.90
C ASN A 254 8.54 2.12 23.48
N GLY A 255 9.20 1.11 24.07
CA GLY A 255 8.56 -0.11 24.57
C GLY A 255 7.44 0.12 25.61
N GLY A 256 7.50 1.21 26.37
CA GLY A 256 6.54 1.53 27.44
C GLY A 256 5.20 2.14 27.01
N THR A 257 5.05 2.60 25.76
CA THR A 257 3.84 3.32 25.29
C THR A 257 3.09 2.63 24.16
N ARG A 258 3.37 1.34 23.90
CA ARG A 258 2.71 0.56 22.85
C ARG A 258 1.22 0.33 23.16
N LYS A 259 0.34 1.22 22.69
CA LYS A 259 -1.11 0.99 22.69
C LYS A 259 -1.48 -0.01 21.58
N LYS A 260 -2.29 -1.02 21.93
CA LYS A 260 -2.91 -1.93 20.97
C LYS A 260 -4.12 -1.23 20.38
N VAL A 261 -4.21 -1.17 19.06
CA VAL A 261 -5.37 -0.62 18.35
C VAL A 261 -5.86 -1.70 17.41
N ASP A 262 -7.13 -2.05 17.55
CA ASP A 262 -7.79 -3.02 16.68
C ASP A 262 -7.95 -2.44 15.27
N GLU A 263 -8.21 -3.32 14.31
CA GLU A 263 -8.37 -2.95 12.93
C GLU A 263 -9.84 -3.03 12.52
N LEU A 264 -10.27 -2.12 11.68
CA LEU A 264 -11.64 -2.01 11.20
C LEU A 264 -11.69 -2.34 9.71
N LEU A 265 -12.51 -3.29 9.34
CA LEU A 265 -12.90 -3.59 7.97
C LEU A 265 -14.33 -3.10 7.75
N ALA A 266 -14.49 -2.08 6.90
CA ALA A 266 -15.78 -1.50 6.54
C ALA A 266 -16.20 -2.02 5.16
N LEU A 267 -17.26 -2.84 5.12
CA LEU A 267 -17.78 -3.42 3.89
C LEU A 267 -19.06 -2.70 3.45
N TYR A 268 -18.97 -2.00 2.32
CA TYR A 268 -20.11 -1.48 1.59
C TYR A 268 -20.58 -2.54 0.58
N GLN A 269 -21.70 -3.19 0.89
CA GLN A 269 -22.24 -4.28 0.09
C GLN A 269 -23.57 -3.89 -0.58
N PRO A 270 -23.73 -4.06 -1.90
CA PRO A 270 -24.98 -3.77 -2.58
C PRO A 270 -26.15 -4.59 -2.01
N GLY A 271 -27.30 -3.94 -1.79
CA GLY A 271 -28.55 -4.61 -1.41
C GLY A 271 -28.71 -4.97 0.07
N VAL A 272 -27.76 -4.64 0.94
CA VAL A 272 -27.97 -4.68 2.40
C VAL A 272 -28.58 -3.35 2.80
N ALA A 273 -29.84 -3.35 3.26
CA ALA A 273 -30.51 -2.15 3.74
C ALA A 273 -29.68 -1.50 4.86
N THR A 274 -29.21 -0.28 4.62
CA THR A 274 -28.60 0.56 5.65
C THR A 274 -29.66 0.93 6.69
N PRO A 275 -29.34 0.91 8.00
CA PRO A 275 -30.25 1.46 8.99
C PRO A 275 -30.46 2.94 8.68
N ALA A 276 -31.73 3.36 8.57
CA ALA A 276 -32.09 4.75 8.35
C ALA A 276 -31.46 5.65 9.42
N ARG A 277 -30.91 6.81 9.01
CA ARG A 277 -30.43 7.85 9.93
C ARG A 277 -31.54 8.16 10.95
N LYS A 278 -31.23 8.02 12.24
CA LYS A 278 -32.01 8.64 13.32
C LYS A 278 -31.52 10.06 13.55
#